data_AF-A0AAW5D8A0-F1
#
_entry.id   AF-A0AAW5D8A0-F1
#
_cell.length_a   1.000
_cell.length_b   1.000
_cell.length_c   1.000
_cell.angle_alpha   90.00
_cell.angle_beta   90.00
_cell.angle_gamma   90.00
#
_symmetry.space_group_name_H-M   'P 1'
#
loop_
_entity.id
_entity.type
_entity.pdbx_description
1 polymer ?
#
loop_
_entity_poly.entity_id
_entity_poly.type
_entity_poly.pdbx_seq_one_letter_code
_entity_poly.pdbx_strand_id
1 'polypeptide(L)'
;MSSITSTLQDRFAEEIATKYPIYKCFMFFVVFLGLFIDKSFDKIFSIWTILGKMKLQDTFNFNNGMYSQMSIQDVLFSYLLVSAICFLYERYSFVFFKFGQSSLSDNYLNDLHTKAKDNISDNTDTNMSFAITVKEELNTTKKYLQQRSFLNQVLISVLVAIGYNHRFLDGWQEYIGFALLALFVGYNIRLVIKHYVVSFIPLHVQLAVLHGNKISFPDVNEVANPNASL
;
A
#
# COMPACT_ATOMS: atom_id res chain seq x y z
N MET A 1 39.87 4.50 -1.78
CA MET A 1 39.00 5.10 -0.75
C MET A 1 37.58 5.33 -1.27
N SER A 2 37.38 5.88 -2.48
CA SER A 2 36.04 6.05 -3.07
C SER A 2 35.22 4.75 -3.23
N SER A 3 35.87 3.62 -3.55
CA SER A 3 35.15 2.35 -3.78
C SER A 3 34.61 1.71 -2.50
N ILE A 4 35.27 1.90 -1.35
CA ILE A 4 34.79 1.38 -0.07
C ILE A 4 33.57 2.19 0.38
N THR A 5 33.60 3.51 0.20
CA THR A 5 32.49 4.40 0.55
C THR A 5 31.26 4.16 -0.31
N SER A 6 31.43 3.89 -1.62
CA SER A 6 30.30 3.55 -2.51
C SER A 6 29.71 2.17 -2.17
N THR A 7 30.55 1.15 -1.91
CA THR A 7 30.06 -0.18 -1.51
C THR A 7 29.37 -0.15 -0.14
N LEU A 8 29.81 0.72 0.77
CA LEU A 8 29.13 0.94 2.05
C LEU A 8 27.80 1.66 1.86
N GLN A 9 27.72 2.67 1.00
CA GLN A 9 26.47 3.36 0.66
C GLN A 9 25.47 2.42 -0.03
N ASP A 10 25.93 1.55 -0.93
CA ASP A 10 25.08 0.59 -1.61
C ASP A 10 24.52 -0.44 -0.63
N ARG A 11 25.35 -0.98 0.28
CA ARG A 11 24.87 -1.88 1.35
C ARG A 11 23.93 -1.18 2.34
N PHE A 12 24.19 0.09 2.66
CA PHE A 12 23.34 0.86 3.55
C PHE A 12 22.00 1.20 2.89
N ALA A 13 22.01 1.49 1.59
CA ALA A 13 20.81 1.68 0.77
C ALA A 13 20.01 0.37 0.65
N GLU A 14 20.68 -0.77 0.47
CA GLU A 14 20.07 -2.10 0.48
C GLU A 14 19.47 -2.45 1.84
N GLU A 15 20.18 -2.20 2.94
CA GLU A 15 19.69 -2.41 4.31
C GLU A 15 18.53 -1.48 4.66
N ILE A 16 18.59 -0.20 4.26
CA ILE A 16 17.46 0.72 4.44
C ILE A 16 16.28 0.26 3.59
N ALA A 17 16.49 -0.15 2.34
CA ALA A 17 15.43 -0.62 1.46
C ALA A 17 14.76 -1.92 1.97
N THR A 18 15.53 -2.81 2.60
CA THR A 18 15.03 -4.07 3.17
C THR A 18 14.42 -3.90 4.56
N LYS A 19 14.94 -2.98 5.39
CA LYS A 19 14.50 -2.78 6.78
C LYS A 19 13.43 -1.70 6.93
N TYR A 20 13.44 -0.70 6.06
CA TYR A 20 12.48 0.39 6.03
C TYR A 20 11.77 0.44 4.68
N PRO A 21 10.44 0.23 4.64
CA PRO A 21 9.72 0.33 3.39
C PRO A 21 9.87 1.72 2.78
N ILE A 22 10.61 1.83 1.67
CA ILE A 22 10.90 3.08 0.94
C ILE A 22 9.60 3.87 0.67
N TYR A 23 8.48 3.19 0.43
CA TYR A 23 7.20 3.83 0.22
C TYR A 23 6.72 4.65 1.43
N LYS A 24 7.06 4.26 2.68
CA LYS A 24 6.75 5.06 3.88
C LYS A 24 7.58 6.33 3.94
N CYS A 25 8.84 6.29 3.54
CA CYS A 25 9.66 7.49 3.38
C CYS A 25 9.08 8.42 2.30
N PHE A 26 8.57 7.85 1.20
CA PHE A 26 7.91 8.62 0.16
C PHE A 26 6.60 9.26 0.64
N MET A 27 5.74 8.51 1.35
CA MET A 27 4.52 9.05 1.96
C MET A 27 4.84 10.20 2.93
N PHE A 28 5.87 10.02 3.75
CA PHE A 28 6.36 11.05 4.65
C PHE A 28 6.78 12.29 3.88
N PHE A 29 7.56 12.14 2.81
CA PHE A 29 7.96 13.25 1.95
C PHE A 29 6.76 13.99 1.33
N VAL A 30 5.76 13.26 0.83
CA VAL A 30 4.53 13.85 0.25
C VAL A 30 3.76 14.67 1.28
N VAL A 31 3.53 14.11 2.47
CA VAL A 31 2.83 14.81 3.56
C VAL A 31 3.61 16.03 4.01
N PHE A 32 4.92 15.87 4.22
CA PHE A 32 5.80 16.94 4.64
C PHE A 32 5.85 18.09 3.63
N LEU A 33 5.90 17.79 2.34
CA LEU A 33 5.81 18.77 1.27
C LEU A 33 4.46 19.50 1.24
N GLY A 34 3.36 18.79 1.51
CA GLY A 34 2.03 19.40 1.65
C GLY A 34 1.97 20.43 2.78
N LEU A 35 2.55 20.12 3.94
CA LEU A 35 2.66 21.04 5.08
C LEU A 35 3.60 22.21 4.79
N PHE A 36 4.69 21.98 4.05
CA PHE A 36 5.64 23.02 3.69
C PHE A 36 4.97 24.11 2.90
N ILE A 37 4.23 23.68 1.87
CA ILE A 37 3.60 24.60 0.95
C ILE A 37 2.53 25.44 1.65
N ASP A 38 1.79 24.86 2.61
CA ASP A 38 0.80 25.58 3.41
C ASP A 38 1.42 26.77 4.16
N LYS A 39 2.63 26.58 4.70
CA LYS A 39 3.34 27.59 5.50
C LYS A 39 4.15 28.59 4.68
N SER A 40 4.79 28.13 3.60
CA SER A 40 5.76 28.95 2.85
C SER A 40 5.10 29.85 1.79
N PHE A 41 3.83 29.60 1.47
CA PHE A 41 3.09 30.39 0.48
C PHE A 41 1.89 31.07 1.16
N ASP A 42 2.05 32.36 1.50
CA ASP A 42 1.01 33.19 2.12
C ASP A 42 -0.18 33.51 1.19
N LYS A 43 -0.05 33.26 -0.12
CA LYS A 43 -1.11 33.49 -1.11
C LYS A 43 -1.65 32.17 -1.63
N ILE A 44 -2.93 32.17 -1.98
CA ILE A 44 -3.56 31.08 -2.70
C ILE A 44 -2.86 30.95 -4.06
N PHE A 45 -2.22 29.81 -4.29
CA PHE A 45 -1.61 29.47 -5.57
C PHE A 45 -2.14 28.10 -5.99
N SER A 46 -2.50 27.97 -7.26
CA SER A 46 -2.84 26.66 -7.81
C SER A 46 -1.64 25.71 -7.69
N ILE A 47 -1.91 24.42 -7.43
CA ILE A 47 -0.88 23.40 -7.23
C ILE A 47 0.08 23.32 -8.43
N TRP A 48 -0.43 23.58 -9.63
CA TRP A 48 0.34 23.64 -10.88
C TRP A 48 1.36 24.77 -10.89
N THR A 49 0.99 25.94 -10.36
CA THR A 49 1.87 27.10 -10.28
C THR A 49 3.01 26.85 -9.29
N ILE A 50 2.72 26.14 -8.19
CA ILE A 50 3.71 25.79 -7.17
C ILE A 50 4.67 24.74 -7.73
N LEU A 51 4.17 23.65 -8.31
CA LEU A 51 4.99 22.61 -8.93
C LEU A 51 5.85 23.14 -10.08
N GLY A 52 5.32 24.07 -10.89
CA GLY A 52 6.07 24.68 -11.98
C GLY A 52 7.19 25.64 -11.54
N LYS A 53 7.12 26.17 -10.32
CA LYS A 53 8.11 27.10 -9.77
C LYS A 53 9.13 26.43 -8.84
N MET A 54 8.79 25.27 -8.28
CA MET A 54 9.63 24.57 -7.32
C MET A 54 10.78 23.86 -8.04
N LYS A 55 12.02 24.32 -7.85
CA LYS A 55 13.20 23.59 -8.36
C LYS A 55 13.53 22.47 -7.38
N LEU A 56 13.84 21.29 -7.90
CA LEU A 56 14.30 20.13 -7.11
C LEU A 56 15.45 20.49 -6.13
N GLN A 57 16.36 21.36 -6.57
CA GLN A 57 17.47 21.84 -5.74
C GLN A 57 17.00 22.63 -4.51
N ASP A 58 15.94 23.41 -4.63
CA ASP A 58 15.36 24.18 -3.52
C ASP A 58 14.63 23.28 -2.53
N THR A 59 14.11 22.13 -2.99
CA THR A 59 13.48 21.12 -2.14
C THR A 59 14.48 20.39 -1.25
N PHE A 60 15.70 20.14 -1.73
CA PHE A 60 16.72 19.35 -1.03
C PHE A 60 17.88 20.16 -0.43
N ASN A 61 17.84 21.50 -0.52
CA ASN A 61 18.88 22.35 0.07
C ASN A 61 18.76 22.41 1.61
N PHE A 62 19.79 21.99 2.33
CA PHE A 62 19.81 21.98 3.80
C PHE A 62 20.04 23.35 4.45
N ASN A 63 20.50 24.35 3.70
CA ASN A 63 20.74 25.68 4.24
C ASN A 63 19.52 26.59 4.05
N ASN A 64 18.96 26.64 2.84
CA ASN A 64 17.85 27.53 2.48
C ASN A 64 16.62 26.82 1.90
N GLY A 65 16.62 25.49 1.85
CA GLY A 65 15.54 24.71 1.24
C GLY A 65 14.47 24.27 2.22
N MET A 66 13.60 23.39 1.74
CA MET A 66 12.41 22.92 2.46
C MET A 66 12.73 22.39 3.87
N TYR A 67 13.85 21.68 4.03
CA TYR A 67 14.26 21.08 5.30
C TYR A 67 14.71 22.10 6.35
N SER A 68 15.24 23.27 5.95
CA SER A 68 15.72 24.27 6.90
C SER A 68 14.62 25.22 7.40
N GLN A 69 13.53 25.32 6.64
CA GLN A 69 12.37 26.16 6.96
C GLN A 69 11.32 25.44 7.81
N MET A 70 11.49 24.14 8.02
CA MET A 70 10.55 23.27 8.71
C MET A 70 10.91 23.10 10.18
N SER A 71 9.91 23.19 11.05
CA SER A 71 10.13 22.96 12.48
C SER A 71 10.17 21.46 12.80
N ILE A 72 10.77 21.10 13.92
CA ILE A 72 10.73 19.72 14.45
C ILE A 72 9.27 19.27 14.68
N GLN A 73 8.37 20.19 15.03
CA GLN A 73 6.95 19.91 15.21
C GLN A 73 6.30 19.43 13.89
N ASP A 74 6.71 19.99 12.74
CA ASP A 74 6.18 19.60 11.42
C ASP A 74 6.64 18.20 11.01
N VAL A 75 7.89 17.86 11.34
CA VAL A 75 8.44 16.51 11.17
C VAL A 75 7.65 15.51 12.02
N LEU A 76 7.40 15.83 13.29
CA LEU A 76 6.62 14.96 14.19
C LEU A 76 5.17 14.82 13.73
N PHE A 77 4.54 15.92 13.31
CA PHE A 77 3.17 15.90 12.80
C PHE A 77 3.06 15.09 11.50
N SER A 78 4.00 15.24 10.57
CA SER A 78 4.06 14.43 9.35
C SER A 78 4.19 12.94 9.65
N TYR A 79 5.04 12.58 10.62
CA TYR A 79 5.19 11.21 11.06
C TYR A 79 3.91 10.63 11.68
N LEU A 80 3.24 11.40 12.56
CA LEU A 80 1.96 11.01 13.14
C LEU A 80 0.89 10.84 12.06
N LEU A 81 0.85 11.73 11.08
CA LEU A 81 -0.14 11.71 10.02
C LEU A 81 0.07 10.53 9.06
N VAL A 82 1.31 10.21 8.68
CA VAL A 82 1.64 8.98 7.93
C VAL A 82 1.28 7.73 8.74
N SER A 83 1.58 7.73 10.04
CA SER A 83 1.22 6.60 10.93
C SER A 83 -0.29 6.43 11.00
N ALA A 84 -1.06 7.53 11.09
CA ALA A 84 -2.51 7.51 11.07
C ALA A 84 -3.05 7.03 9.72
N ILE A 85 -2.47 7.44 8.59
CA ILE A 85 -2.84 6.93 7.26
C ILE A 85 -2.64 5.42 7.19
N CYS A 86 -1.48 4.92 7.63
CA CYS A 86 -1.20 3.48 7.64
C CYS A 86 -2.22 2.74 8.52
N PHE A 87 -2.42 3.21 9.75
CA PHE A 87 -3.35 2.60 10.71
C PHE A 87 -4.80 2.60 10.19
N LEU A 88 -5.28 3.73 9.67
CA LEU A 88 -6.61 3.83 9.11
C LEU A 88 -6.76 2.94 7.89
N TYR A 89 -5.77 2.91 6.99
CA TYR A 89 -5.80 2.03 5.83
C TYR A 89 -5.85 0.55 6.21
N GLU A 90 -5.06 0.12 7.19
CA GLU A 90 -5.12 -1.25 7.73
C GLU A 90 -6.50 -1.56 8.30
N ARG A 91 -7.08 -0.61 9.06
CA ARG A 91 -8.40 -0.77 9.65
C ARG A 91 -9.52 -0.81 8.62
N TYR A 92 -9.48 0.09 7.64
CA TYR A 92 -10.43 0.10 6.52
C TYR A 92 -10.32 -1.18 5.70
N SER A 93 -9.10 -1.59 5.35
CA SER A 93 -8.86 -2.84 4.64
C SER A 93 -9.47 -4.01 5.40
N PHE A 94 -9.23 -4.11 6.72
CA PHE A 94 -9.82 -5.14 7.57
C PHE A 94 -11.35 -5.14 7.57
N VAL A 95 -11.98 -3.97 7.70
CA VAL A 95 -13.45 -3.84 7.68
C VAL A 95 -14.00 -4.23 6.31
N PHE A 96 -13.38 -3.78 5.22
CA PHE A 96 -13.78 -4.14 3.87
C PHE A 96 -13.54 -5.62 3.56
N PHE A 97 -12.48 -6.24 4.10
CA PHE A 97 -12.26 -7.68 4.03
C PHE A 97 -13.35 -8.44 4.78
N LYS A 98 -13.74 -8.00 5.98
CA LYS A 98 -14.86 -8.58 6.72
C LYS A 98 -16.19 -8.42 6.00
N PHE A 99 -16.43 -7.27 5.37
CA PHE A 99 -17.61 -7.09 4.52
C PHE A 99 -17.59 -8.03 3.31
N GLY A 100 -16.42 -8.18 2.67
CA GLY A 100 -16.20 -9.17 1.62
C GLY A 100 -16.50 -10.58 2.09
N GLN A 101 -16.01 -11.00 3.26
CA GLN A 101 -16.32 -12.29 3.89
C GLN A 101 -17.81 -12.44 4.20
N SER A 102 -18.48 -11.42 4.72
CA SER A 102 -19.93 -11.48 4.98
C SER A 102 -20.77 -11.56 3.71
N SER A 103 -20.24 -11.03 2.58
CA SER A 103 -20.86 -11.15 1.27
C SER A 103 -20.55 -12.49 0.57
N LEU A 104 -19.50 -13.18 1.02
CA LEU A 104 -19.16 -14.53 0.60
C LEU A 104 -20.04 -15.49 1.41
N SER A 105 -21.15 -15.89 0.80
CA SER A 105 -22.01 -16.94 1.34
C SER A 105 -21.18 -18.17 1.73
N ASP A 106 -21.52 -18.84 2.84
CA ASP A 106 -20.98 -20.16 3.20
C ASP A 106 -21.05 -21.15 2.02
N ASN A 107 -22.03 -20.97 1.12
CA ASN A 107 -22.17 -21.73 -0.11
C ASN A 107 -21.00 -21.52 -1.09
N TYR A 108 -20.42 -20.32 -1.17
CA TYR A 108 -19.27 -20.04 -2.03
C TYR A 108 -18.00 -20.74 -1.52
N LEU A 109 -17.76 -20.71 -0.20
CA LEU A 109 -16.63 -21.45 0.38
C LEU A 109 -16.82 -22.97 0.28
N ASN A 110 -18.03 -23.45 0.51
CA ASN A 110 -18.34 -24.88 0.34
C ASN A 110 -18.19 -25.31 -1.12
N ASP A 111 -18.59 -24.49 -2.09
CA ASP A 111 -18.37 -24.76 -3.53
C ASP A 111 -16.88 -24.80 -3.87
N LEU A 112 -16.08 -23.85 -3.37
CA LEU A 112 -14.63 -23.86 -3.54
C LEU A 112 -13.97 -25.08 -2.89
N HIS A 113 -14.38 -25.45 -1.69
CA HIS A 113 -13.86 -26.63 -0.99
C HIS A 113 -14.21 -27.92 -1.74
N THR A 114 -15.44 -28.04 -2.21
CA THR A 114 -15.90 -29.21 -2.99
C THR A 114 -15.09 -29.33 -4.27
N LYS A 115 -14.97 -28.24 -5.04
CA LYS A 115 -14.11 -28.18 -6.24
C LYS A 115 -12.65 -28.49 -5.95
N ALA A 116 -12.10 -28.03 -4.84
CA ALA A 116 -10.72 -28.32 -4.46
C ALA A 116 -10.53 -29.80 -4.12
N LYS A 117 -11.48 -30.39 -3.39
CA LYS A 117 -11.47 -31.80 -3.01
C LYS A 117 -11.64 -32.73 -4.22
N ASP A 118 -12.50 -32.37 -5.17
CA ASP A 118 -12.74 -33.13 -6.40
C ASP A 118 -11.53 -33.13 -7.34
N ASN A 119 -10.62 -32.15 -7.20
CA ASN A 119 -9.39 -32.05 -7.98
C ASN A 119 -8.19 -32.78 -7.34
N ILE A 120 -8.35 -33.41 -6.18
CA ILE A 120 -7.29 -34.20 -5.55
C ILE A 120 -7.13 -35.51 -6.33
N SER A 121 -5.92 -35.82 -6.78
CA SER A 121 -5.60 -37.10 -7.40
C SER A 121 -5.37 -38.18 -6.35
N ASP A 122 -5.61 -39.45 -6.66
CA ASP A 122 -5.21 -40.57 -5.81
C ASP A 122 -3.67 -40.68 -5.66
N ASN A 123 -2.91 -40.04 -6.55
CA ASN A 123 -1.45 -40.05 -6.52
C ASN A 123 -0.88 -38.89 -5.67
N THR A 124 -0.16 -39.25 -4.61
CA THR A 124 0.43 -38.33 -3.64
C THR A 124 1.51 -37.43 -4.24
N ASP A 125 2.33 -37.95 -5.16
CA ASP A 125 3.41 -37.18 -5.79
C ASP A 125 2.85 -36.08 -6.71
N THR A 126 1.77 -36.37 -7.43
CA THR A 126 1.05 -35.37 -8.23
C THR A 126 0.41 -34.29 -7.37
N ASN A 127 -0.17 -34.65 -6.23
CA ASN A 127 -0.74 -33.67 -5.30
C ASN A 127 0.33 -32.77 -4.69
N MET A 128 1.52 -33.33 -4.38
CA MET A 128 2.64 -32.56 -3.83
C MET A 128 3.21 -31.59 -4.86
N SER A 129 3.42 -32.02 -6.10
CA SER A 129 3.84 -31.14 -7.21
C SER A 129 2.81 -30.03 -7.45
N PHE A 130 1.53 -30.37 -7.44
CA PHE A 130 0.45 -29.41 -7.59
C PHE A 130 0.40 -28.40 -6.43
N ALA A 131 0.61 -28.84 -5.18
CA ALA A 131 0.68 -27.96 -4.02
C ALA A 131 1.83 -26.95 -4.10
N ILE A 132 2.98 -27.34 -4.66
CA ILE A 132 4.11 -26.42 -4.90
C ILE A 132 3.69 -25.34 -5.90
N THR A 133 3.08 -25.71 -7.03
CA THR A 133 2.60 -24.74 -8.03
C THR A 133 1.57 -23.77 -7.45
N VAL A 134 0.57 -24.29 -6.71
CA VAL A 134 -0.45 -23.46 -6.04
C VAL A 134 0.21 -22.51 -5.03
N LYS A 135 1.24 -22.96 -4.31
CA LYS A 135 2.00 -22.11 -3.37
C LYS A 135 2.74 -20.98 -4.07
N GLU A 136 3.36 -21.25 -5.22
CA GLU A 136 4.05 -20.23 -6.02
C GLU A 136 3.08 -19.18 -6.59
N GLU A 137 1.92 -19.63 -7.10
CA GLU A 137 0.85 -18.73 -7.55
C GLU A 137 0.32 -17.88 -6.40
N LEU A 138 0.05 -18.50 -5.24
CA LEU A 138 -0.41 -17.80 -4.04
C LEU A 138 0.58 -16.72 -3.59
N ASN A 139 1.88 -17.04 -3.61
CA ASN A 139 2.94 -16.07 -3.30
C ASN A 139 3.00 -14.91 -4.30
N THR A 140 2.76 -15.20 -5.58
CA THR A 140 2.70 -14.18 -6.64
C THR A 140 1.50 -13.26 -6.44
N THR A 141 0.32 -13.81 -6.16
CA THR A 141 -0.88 -13.04 -5.83
C THR A 141 -0.69 -12.22 -4.55
N LYS A 142 -0.05 -12.79 -3.52
CA LYS A 142 0.29 -12.06 -2.28
C LYS A 142 1.17 -10.84 -2.56
N LYS A 143 2.25 -11.00 -3.34
CA LYS A 143 3.13 -9.89 -3.75
C LYS A 143 2.37 -8.81 -4.52
N TYR A 144 1.50 -9.21 -5.45
CA TYR A 144 0.67 -8.26 -6.22
C TYR A 144 -0.25 -7.44 -5.29
N LEU A 145 -0.94 -8.10 -4.36
CA LEU A 145 -1.82 -7.44 -3.40
C LEU A 145 -1.05 -6.47 -2.50
N GLN A 146 0.15 -6.85 -2.04
CA GLN A 146 1.04 -5.98 -1.26
C GLN A 146 1.46 -4.74 -2.03
N GLN A 147 1.94 -4.90 -3.27
CA GLN A 147 2.33 -3.77 -4.12
C GLN A 147 1.17 -2.81 -4.36
N ARG A 148 -0.02 -3.35 -4.64
CA ARG A 148 -1.23 -2.54 -4.82
C ARG A 148 -1.68 -1.85 -3.53
N SER A 149 -1.50 -2.51 -2.40
CA SER A 149 -1.76 -1.93 -1.09
C SER A 149 -0.85 -0.74 -0.80
N PHE A 150 0.45 -0.87 -1.08
CA PHE A 150 1.41 0.23 -0.94
C PHE A 150 1.07 1.40 -1.86
N LEU A 151 0.71 1.13 -3.11
CA LEU A 151 0.25 2.16 -4.04
C LEU A 151 -0.98 2.90 -3.49
N ASN A 152 -1.95 2.18 -2.94
CA ASN A 152 -3.14 2.80 -2.35
C ASN A 152 -2.80 3.68 -1.15
N GLN A 153 -1.89 3.25 -0.26
CA GLN A 153 -1.44 4.08 0.86
C GLN A 153 -0.76 5.36 0.38
N VAL A 154 0.08 5.27 -0.66
CA VAL A 154 0.71 6.44 -1.29
C VAL A 154 -0.35 7.37 -1.88
N LEU A 155 -1.32 6.85 -2.64
CA LEU A 155 -2.38 7.68 -3.22
C LEU A 155 -3.25 8.36 -2.15
N ILE A 156 -3.55 7.65 -1.05
CA ILE A 156 -4.25 8.23 0.11
C ILE A 156 -3.40 9.33 0.75
N SER A 157 -2.08 9.15 0.87
CA SER A 157 -1.20 10.19 1.41
C SER A 157 -1.19 11.46 0.55
N VAL A 158 -1.22 11.31 -0.78
CA VAL A 158 -1.39 12.43 -1.71
C VAL A 158 -2.76 13.09 -1.52
N LEU A 159 -3.83 12.30 -1.43
CA LEU A 159 -5.18 12.80 -1.22
C LEU A 159 -5.30 13.58 0.09
N VAL A 160 -4.71 13.07 1.18
CA VAL A 160 -4.71 13.76 2.48
C VAL A 160 -3.85 15.01 2.44
N ALA A 161 -2.68 14.99 1.79
CA ALA A 161 -1.83 16.18 1.66
C ALA A 161 -2.54 17.31 0.89
N ILE A 162 -3.25 16.98 -0.20
CA ILE A 162 -4.05 17.95 -0.98
C ILE A 162 -5.26 18.40 -0.16
N GLY A 163 -5.99 17.47 0.47
CA GLY A 163 -7.21 17.79 1.22
C GLY A 163 -6.94 18.60 2.49
N TYR A 164 -5.81 18.38 3.16
CA TYR A 164 -5.38 19.16 4.32
C TYR A 164 -5.10 20.61 3.92
N ASN A 165 -4.41 20.79 2.79
CA ASN A 165 -4.08 22.11 2.27
C ASN A 165 -5.14 22.54 1.24
N HIS A 166 -6.33 22.88 1.75
CA HIS A 166 -7.48 23.37 0.97
C HIS A 166 -7.15 24.57 0.06
N ARG A 167 -6.06 25.31 0.33
CA ARG A 167 -5.57 26.39 -0.54
C ARG A 167 -5.07 25.88 -1.90
N PHE A 168 -4.81 24.58 -2.04
CA PHE A 168 -4.58 23.96 -3.34
C PHE A 168 -5.83 23.89 -4.22
N LEU A 169 -7.02 24.03 -3.63
CA LEU A 169 -8.31 23.90 -4.30
C LEU A 169 -8.93 25.30 -4.50
N ASP A 170 -8.25 26.14 -5.28
CA ASP A 170 -8.67 27.53 -5.55
C ASP A 170 -9.72 27.61 -6.67
N GLY A 171 -9.61 26.76 -7.68
CA GLY A 171 -10.53 26.70 -8.82
C GLY A 171 -11.40 25.44 -8.82
N TRP A 172 -12.53 25.52 -9.54
CA TRP A 172 -13.44 24.38 -9.74
C TRP A 172 -12.74 23.19 -10.42
N GLN A 173 -11.71 23.44 -11.22
CA GLN A 173 -10.91 22.43 -11.91
C GLN A 173 -10.11 21.57 -10.93
N GLU A 174 -9.56 22.19 -9.89
CA GLU A 174 -8.81 21.53 -8.82
C GLU A 174 -9.74 20.67 -7.94
N TYR A 175 -10.95 21.14 -7.65
CA TYR A 175 -11.97 20.32 -6.98
C TYR A 175 -12.36 19.09 -7.80
N ILE A 176 -12.51 19.25 -9.12
CA ILE A 176 -12.76 18.11 -10.02
C ILE A 176 -11.55 17.16 -10.02
N GLY A 177 -10.34 17.68 -10.11
CA GLY A 177 -9.12 16.87 -10.03
C GLY A 177 -9.02 16.08 -8.73
N PHE A 178 -9.34 16.71 -7.60
CA PHE A 178 -9.40 16.08 -6.28
C PHE A 178 -10.48 14.99 -6.21
N ALA A 179 -11.69 15.27 -6.71
CA ALA A 179 -12.77 14.31 -6.77
C ALA A 179 -12.41 13.11 -7.66
N LEU A 180 -11.80 13.33 -8.82
CA LEU A 180 -11.32 12.28 -9.71
C LEU A 180 -10.23 11.43 -9.05
N LEU A 181 -9.30 12.05 -8.31
CA LEU A 181 -8.28 11.32 -7.55
C LEU A 181 -8.94 10.46 -6.46
N ALA A 182 -9.90 11.00 -5.71
CA ALA A 182 -10.64 10.24 -4.69
C ALA A 182 -11.39 9.05 -5.30
N LEU A 183 -12.06 9.24 -6.43
CA LEU A 183 -12.72 8.17 -7.18
C LEU A 183 -11.72 7.12 -7.69
N PHE A 184 -10.56 7.57 -8.17
CA PHE A 184 -9.48 6.67 -8.61
C PHE A 184 -8.94 5.82 -7.47
N VAL A 185 -8.74 6.40 -6.28
CA VAL A 185 -8.37 5.65 -5.07
C VAL A 185 -9.43 4.61 -4.72
N GLY A 186 -10.71 5.01 -4.68
CA GLY A 186 -11.82 4.08 -4.42
C GLY A 186 -11.88 2.94 -5.44
N TYR A 187 -11.67 3.24 -6.71
CA TYR A 187 -11.59 2.24 -7.78
C TYR A 187 -10.43 1.26 -7.59
N ASN A 188 -9.23 1.74 -7.25
CA ASN A 188 -8.09 0.86 -6.98
C ASN A 188 -8.30 -0.03 -5.76
N ILE A 189 -8.89 0.49 -4.68
CA ILE A 189 -9.26 -0.31 -3.50
C ILE A 189 -10.24 -1.42 -3.91
N ARG A 190 -11.27 -1.10 -4.70
CA ARG A 190 -12.22 -2.09 -5.22
C ARG A 190 -11.54 -3.18 -6.05
N LEU A 191 -10.57 -2.82 -6.90
CA LEU A 191 -9.80 -3.79 -7.69
C LEU A 191 -8.99 -4.74 -6.80
N VAL A 192 -8.35 -4.23 -5.75
CA VAL A 192 -7.62 -5.06 -4.77
C VAL A 192 -8.55 -6.05 -4.09
N ILE A 193 -9.72 -5.59 -3.64
CA ILE A 193 -10.74 -6.46 -3.02
C ILE A 193 -11.21 -7.53 -4.01
N LYS A 194 -11.52 -7.15 -5.26
CA LYS A 194 -11.94 -8.11 -6.29
C LYS A 194 -10.86 -9.16 -6.53
N HIS A 195 -9.60 -8.76 -6.67
CA HIS A 195 -8.49 -9.69 -6.90
C HIS A 195 -8.24 -10.60 -5.70
N TYR A 196 -8.39 -10.08 -4.49
CA TYR A 196 -8.32 -10.87 -3.27
C TYR A 196 -9.40 -11.99 -3.26
N VAL A 197 -10.66 -11.62 -3.51
CA VAL A 197 -11.77 -12.58 -3.48
C VAL A 197 -11.68 -13.60 -4.61
N VAL A 198 -11.37 -13.15 -5.83
CA VAL A 198 -11.43 -14.01 -7.04
C VAL A 198 -10.16 -14.84 -7.22
N SER A 199 -8.99 -14.36 -6.79
CA SER A 199 -7.71 -15.02 -7.05
C SER A 199 -7.07 -15.56 -5.78
N PHE A 200 -6.99 -14.76 -4.71
CA PHE A 200 -6.28 -15.18 -3.50
C PHE A 200 -7.05 -16.23 -2.68
N ILE A 201 -8.34 -16.01 -2.42
CA ILE A 201 -9.15 -16.94 -1.59
C ILE A 201 -9.19 -18.35 -2.20
N PRO A 202 -9.46 -18.56 -3.50
CA PRO A 202 -9.50 -19.90 -4.08
C PRO A 202 -8.16 -20.65 -3.96
N LEU A 203 -7.05 -19.97 -4.26
CA LEU A 203 -5.70 -20.56 -4.15
C LEU A 203 -5.37 -20.93 -2.69
N HIS A 204 -5.76 -20.09 -1.74
CA HIS A 204 -5.55 -20.36 -0.31
C HIS A 204 -6.36 -21.58 0.16
N VAL A 205 -7.64 -21.66 -0.22
CA VAL A 205 -8.51 -22.80 0.09
C VAL A 205 -7.96 -24.09 -0.54
N GLN A 206 -7.51 -24.02 -1.79
CA GLN A 206 -6.94 -25.17 -2.50
C GLN A 206 -5.67 -25.68 -1.83
N LEU A 207 -4.77 -24.79 -1.41
CA LEU A 207 -3.57 -25.16 -0.68
C LEU A 207 -3.90 -25.78 0.70
N ALA A 208 -4.88 -25.23 1.42
CA ALA A 208 -5.31 -25.77 2.71
C ALA A 208 -5.88 -27.19 2.57
N VAL A 209 -6.68 -27.43 1.52
CA VAL A 209 -7.24 -28.75 1.20
C VAL A 209 -6.16 -29.76 0.82
N LEU A 210 -5.18 -29.37 0.00
CA LEU A 210 -4.05 -30.23 -0.40
C LEU A 210 -3.17 -30.63 0.79
N HIS A 211 -3.07 -29.78 1.82
CA HIS A 211 -2.34 -30.09 3.06
C HIS A 211 -3.19 -30.81 4.12
N GLY A 212 -4.48 -31.06 3.86
CA GLY A 212 -5.40 -31.67 4.84
C GLY A 212 -5.72 -30.78 6.04
N ASN A 213 -5.45 -29.47 5.94
CA ASN A 213 -5.72 -28.50 6.99
C ASN A 213 -7.20 -28.09 6.99
N LYS A 214 -7.74 -27.77 8.17
CA LYS A 214 -9.07 -27.15 8.25
C LYS A 214 -9.03 -25.77 7.59
N ILE A 215 -10.01 -25.47 6.74
CA ILE A 215 -10.15 -24.15 6.12
C ILE A 215 -10.49 -23.13 7.21
N SER A 216 -9.57 -22.21 7.48
CA SER A 216 -9.87 -20.94 8.12
C SER A 216 -9.62 -19.83 7.13
N PHE A 217 -10.40 -18.74 7.22
CA PHE A 217 -10.05 -17.54 6.47
C PHE A 217 -8.64 -17.08 6.89
N PRO A 218 -7.76 -16.75 5.94
CA PRO A 218 -6.46 -16.17 6.28
C PRO A 218 -6.71 -14.84 7.00
N ASP A 219 -5.98 -14.61 8.08
CA ASP A 219 -6.08 -13.34 8.80
C ASP A 219 -5.56 -12.23 7.88
N VAL A 220 -6.21 -11.06 7.90
CA VAL A 220 -5.84 -9.91 7.06
C VAL A 220 -4.39 -9.50 7.30
N ASN A 221 -3.91 -9.74 8.52
CA ASN A 221 -2.53 -9.54 8.92
C ASN A 221 -1.55 -10.48 8.18
N GLU A 222 -1.93 -11.71 7.83
CA GLU A 222 -1.04 -12.62 7.08
C GLU A 222 -0.81 -12.18 5.64
N VAL A 223 -1.78 -11.47 5.07
CA VAL A 223 -1.76 -10.99 3.68
C VAL A 223 -1.04 -9.64 3.59
N ALA A 224 -1.22 -8.78 4.60
CA ALA A 224 -0.60 -7.46 4.69
C ALA A 224 0.81 -7.46 5.31
N ASN A 225 1.18 -8.47 6.11
CA ASN A 225 2.46 -8.52 6.81
C ASN A 225 3.52 -9.30 6.00
N PRO A 226 4.66 -8.68 5.63
CA PRO A 226 5.75 -9.36 4.92
C PRO A 226 6.43 -10.47 5.73
N ASN A 227 6.24 -10.49 7.06
CA ASN A 227 6.88 -11.45 7.97
C ASN A 227 5.93 -12.53 8.50
N ALA A 228 4.67 -12.57 8.05
CA ALA A 228 3.76 -13.64 8.42
C ALA A 228 4.15 -14.93 7.68
N SER A 229 4.85 -15.81 8.39
CA SER A 229 5.10 -17.20 7.99
C SER A 229 3.80 -18.00 8.15
N LEU A 230 3.43 -18.72 7.09
CA LEU A 230 2.60 -19.93 7.20
C LEU A 230 3.37 -21.01 7.93
#